data_AF-A0A166ERP1-F1
#
_entry.id   AF-A0A166ERP1-F1
#
_cell.length_a   1.000
_cell.length_b   1.000
_cell.length_c   1.000
_cell.angle_alpha   90.00
_cell.angle_beta   90.00
_cell.angle_gamma   90.00
#
_symmetry.space_group_name_H-M   'P 1'
#
loop_
_entity.id
_entity.type
_entity.pdbx_description
1 polymer ?
#
loop_
_entity_poly.entity_id
_entity_poly.type
_entity_poly.pdbx_seq_one_letter_code
_entity_poly.pdbx_strand_id
1 'polypeptide(L)'
;MKIVVIGASGDIGRTVCTELSKRHEVIRVCRSSGDYQTDMTDMASLEKLFNTIGEVDAIVVTAGSVKFAKLQEISQAEFMYALSDKVMGQVNVVLAGMSYVRDGGSFTLTNGLLDQHPVPNGVGAATANAALSGFATAAAIEMPRNIRLNVVSPGLMDISYERYGKTLKGHEPVSSKIVAAAYAKSVEGSASGQRIIGE
;
A
#
# COMPACT_ATOMS: atom_id res chain seq x y z
N MET A 1 -19.75 0.38 -0.01
CA MET A 1 -18.70 -0.22 0.83
C MET A 1 -18.19 0.81 1.80
N LYS A 2 -17.79 0.38 3.00
CA LYS A 2 -17.03 1.13 4.00
C LYS A 2 -15.56 0.72 3.88
N ILE A 3 -14.70 1.67 3.51
CA ILE A 3 -13.32 1.39 3.10
C ILE A 3 -12.36 2.23 3.95
N VAL A 4 -11.38 1.57 4.56
CA VAL A 4 -10.28 2.25 5.25
C VAL A 4 -9.12 2.45 4.29
N VAL A 5 -8.59 3.67 4.21
CA VAL A 5 -7.36 3.98 3.46
C VAL A 5 -6.30 4.50 4.44
N ILE A 6 -5.28 3.68 4.68
CA ILE A 6 -4.11 4.05 5.50
C ILE A 6 -3.06 4.70 4.60
N GLY A 7 -2.55 5.86 4.99
CA GLY A 7 -1.71 6.71 4.16
C GLY A 7 -2.51 7.69 3.29
N ALA A 8 -3.75 7.99 3.67
CA ALA A 8 -4.70 8.78 2.87
C ALA A 8 -4.23 10.20 2.51
N SER A 9 -3.25 10.76 3.23
CA SER A 9 -2.67 12.08 2.93
C SER A 9 -1.52 12.06 1.94
N GLY A 10 -0.99 10.90 1.53
CA GLY A 10 0.06 10.79 0.50
C GLY A 10 -0.48 10.98 -0.92
N ASP A 11 0.40 11.12 -1.91
CA ASP A 11 0.01 11.35 -3.31
C ASP A 11 -0.88 10.20 -3.86
N ILE A 12 -0.48 8.95 -3.61
CA ILE A 12 -1.29 7.75 -3.91
C ILE A 12 -2.56 7.76 -3.06
N GLY A 13 -2.45 7.94 -1.75
CA GLY A 13 -3.58 7.90 -0.82
C GLY A 13 -4.70 8.88 -1.19
N ARG A 14 -4.36 10.15 -1.48
CA ARG A 14 -5.33 11.16 -1.92
C ARG A 14 -6.00 10.78 -3.24
N THR A 15 -5.24 10.22 -4.17
CA THR A 15 -5.73 9.74 -5.46
C THR A 15 -6.73 8.59 -5.27
N VAL A 16 -6.40 7.61 -4.44
CA VAL A 16 -7.28 6.48 -4.10
C VAL A 16 -8.53 6.95 -3.36
N CYS A 17 -8.39 7.81 -2.35
CA CYS A 17 -9.54 8.36 -1.64
C CYS A 17 -10.47 9.13 -2.58
N THR A 18 -9.94 9.93 -3.50
CA THR A 18 -10.72 10.68 -4.49
C THR A 18 -11.52 9.75 -5.41
N GLU A 19 -10.92 8.64 -5.83
CA GLU A 19 -11.61 7.69 -6.70
C GLU A 19 -12.70 6.90 -5.96
N LEU A 20 -12.36 6.29 -4.83
CA LEU A 20 -13.28 5.41 -4.10
C LEU A 20 -14.44 6.19 -3.46
N SER A 21 -14.20 7.44 -3.00
CA SER A 21 -15.23 8.26 -2.35
C SER A 21 -16.37 8.69 -3.28
N LYS A 22 -16.20 8.54 -4.61
CA LYS A 22 -17.29 8.77 -5.57
C LYS A 22 -18.48 7.82 -5.35
N ARG A 23 -18.24 6.66 -4.73
CA ARG A 23 -19.20 5.54 -4.68
C ARG A 23 -19.22 4.80 -3.34
N HIS A 24 -18.30 5.10 -2.44
CA HIS A 24 -18.09 4.38 -1.18
C HIS A 24 -17.85 5.35 -0.03
N GLU A 25 -18.13 4.89 1.19
CA GLU A 25 -17.70 5.56 2.41
C GLU A 25 -16.21 5.29 2.60
N VAL A 26 -15.39 6.34 2.58
CA VAL A 26 -13.93 6.24 2.71
C VAL A 26 -13.50 6.88 4.03
N ILE A 27 -12.92 6.06 4.90
CA ILE A 27 -12.31 6.46 6.16
C ILE A 27 -10.82 6.70 5.91
N ARG A 28 -10.37 7.94 6.12
CA ARG A 28 -9.01 8.38 5.86
C ARG A 28 -8.18 8.24 7.13
N VAL A 29 -7.15 7.39 7.08
CA VAL A 29 -6.26 7.15 8.21
C VAL A 29 -4.84 7.58 7.84
N CYS A 30 -4.21 8.40 8.67
CA CYS A 30 -2.81 8.79 8.51
C CYS A 30 -2.05 8.73 9.84
N ARG A 31 -0.74 8.93 9.81
CA ARG A 31 0.05 8.94 11.06
C ARG A 31 -0.22 10.15 11.96
N SER A 32 -0.58 11.30 11.38
CA SER A 32 -0.68 12.58 12.09
C SER A 32 -1.87 13.45 11.69
N SER A 33 -2.80 12.92 10.89
CA SER A 33 -3.98 13.63 10.38
C SER A 33 -5.03 12.63 9.87
N GLY A 34 -6.16 13.11 9.33
CA GLY A 34 -7.25 12.29 8.82
C GLY A 34 -8.38 12.09 9.83
N ASP A 35 -9.34 11.24 9.47
CA ASP A 35 -10.49 10.89 10.31
C ASP A 35 -10.04 10.10 11.55
N TYR A 36 -9.00 9.28 11.38
CA TYR A 36 -8.31 8.56 12.46
C TYR A 36 -6.80 8.60 12.28
N GLN A 37 -6.07 8.34 13.37
CA GLN A 37 -4.62 8.28 13.38
C GLN A 37 -4.12 6.91 13.80
N THR A 38 -3.07 6.42 13.15
CA THR A 38 -2.42 5.16 13.52
C THR A 38 -0.95 5.16 13.11
N ASP A 39 -0.14 4.41 13.85
CA ASP A 39 1.19 4.00 13.43
C ASP A 39 1.13 2.52 13.04
N MET A 40 1.25 2.22 11.74
CA MET A 40 1.17 0.85 11.25
C MET A 40 2.36 -0.04 11.68
N THR A 41 3.42 0.55 12.22
CA THR A 41 4.54 -0.19 12.81
C THR A 41 4.29 -0.63 14.26
N ASP A 42 3.22 -0.13 14.88
CA ASP A 42 2.79 -0.47 16.24
C ASP A 42 1.47 -1.26 16.22
N MET A 43 1.53 -2.53 16.60
CA MET A 43 0.36 -3.42 16.65
C MET A 43 -0.73 -2.91 17.60
N ALA A 44 -0.37 -2.32 18.75
CA ALA A 44 -1.35 -1.79 19.70
C ALA A 44 -2.09 -0.57 19.10
N SER A 45 -1.40 0.24 18.30
CA SER A 45 -2.00 1.35 17.56
C SER A 45 -3.02 0.87 16.53
N LEU A 46 -2.71 -0.22 15.81
CA LEU A 46 -3.62 -0.84 14.84
C LEU A 46 -4.82 -1.51 15.51
N GLU A 47 -4.63 -2.23 16.60
CA GLU A 47 -5.71 -2.83 17.39
C GLU A 47 -6.68 -1.77 17.90
N LYS A 48 -6.17 -0.66 18.44
CA LYS A 48 -6.99 0.47 18.87
C LYS A 48 -7.76 1.08 17.70
N LEU A 49 -7.12 1.26 16.55
CA LEU A 49 -7.76 1.79 15.35
C LEU A 49 -8.94 0.93 14.94
N PHE A 50 -8.73 -0.38 14.73
CA PHE A 50 -9.78 -1.26 14.22
C PHE A 50 -10.89 -1.51 15.24
N ASN A 51 -10.58 -1.57 16.54
CA ASN A 51 -11.61 -1.56 17.59
C ASN A 51 -12.51 -0.32 17.53
N THR A 52 -11.93 0.84 17.18
CA THR A 52 -12.69 2.10 17.10
C THR A 52 -13.52 2.18 15.81
N ILE A 53 -12.97 1.74 14.67
CA ILE A 53 -13.65 1.80 13.37
C ILE A 53 -14.74 0.72 13.25
N GLY A 54 -14.51 -0.46 13.84
CA GLY A 54 -15.35 -1.64 13.67
C GLY A 54 -15.21 -2.28 12.28
N GLU A 55 -16.21 -3.05 11.87
CA GLU A 55 -16.16 -3.79 10.61
C GLU A 55 -16.16 -2.90 9.36
N VAL A 56 -15.42 -3.36 8.34
CA VAL A 56 -15.22 -2.69 7.04
C VAL A 56 -15.26 -3.69 5.89
N ASP A 57 -15.50 -3.21 4.67
CA ASP A 57 -15.54 -4.06 3.48
C ASP A 57 -14.17 -4.17 2.80
N ALA A 58 -13.32 -3.15 2.95
CA ALA A 58 -11.97 -3.18 2.42
C ALA A 58 -10.99 -2.31 3.22
N ILE A 59 -9.72 -2.71 3.19
CA ILE A 59 -8.59 -1.95 3.75
C ILE A 59 -7.55 -1.76 2.65
N VAL A 60 -7.17 -0.51 2.40
CA VAL A 60 -6.13 -0.13 1.44
C VAL A 60 -4.97 0.51 2.19
N VAL A 61 -3.75 0.07 1.90
CA VAL A 61 -2.53 0.68 2.48
C VAL A 61 -1.71 1.32 1.37
N THR A 62 -1.53 2.63 1.48
CA THR A 62 -0.76 3.49 0.57
C THR A 62 0.42 4.16 1.26
N ALA A 63 0.67 3.78 2.52
CA ALA A 63 1.79 4.22 3.32
C ALA A 63 2.97 3.24 3.24
N GLY A 64 4.17 3.76 3.49
CA GLY A 64 5.39 2.98 3.55
C GLY A 64 6.59 3.79 3.09
N SER A 65 7.65 3.77 3.88
CA SER A 65 8.83 4.59 3.69
C SER A 65 10.04 3.71 3.39
N VAL A 66 10.86 4.16 2.44
CA VAL A 66 12.11 3.50 2.08
C VAL A 66 13.18 4.56 1.86
N LYS A 67 14.43 4.21 2.13
CA LYS A 67 15.56 5.08 1.83
C LYS A 67 16.15 4.74 0.46
N PHE A 68 16.35 5.76 -0.37
CA PHE A 68 17.14 5.64 -1.60
C PHE A 68 18.61 5.90 -1.26
N ALA A 69 19.47 4.91 -1.47
CA ALA A 69 20.89 4.98 -1.20
C ALA A 69 21.64 4.01 -2.11
N LYS A 70 22.89 4.34 -2.47
CA LYS A 70 23.73 3.42 -3.26
C LYS A 70 23.92 2.12 -2.48
N LEU A 71 24.08 1.01 -3.21
CA LEU A 71 24.29 -0.31 -2.59
C LEU A 71 25.48 -0.34 -1.62
N GLN A 72 26.55 0.41 -1.91
CA GLN A 72 27.74 0.48 -1.06
C GLN A 72 27.59 1.44 0.13
N GLU A 73 26.54 2.26 0.14
CA GLU A 73 26.32 3.32 1.14
C GLU A 73 25.13 3.02 2.06
N ILE A 74 24.25 2.09 1.66
CA ILE A 74 23.10 1.70 2.47
C ILE A 74 23.56 0.83 3.66
N SER A 75 23.27 1.30 4.86
CA SER A 75 23.54 0.57 6.10
C SER A 75 22.48 -0.50 6.36
N GLN A 76 22.84 -1.49 7.18
CA GLN A 76 21.89 -2.48 7.67
C GLN A 76 20.70 -1.81 8.39
N ALA A 77 20.95 -0.76 9.17
CA ALA A 77 19.90 -0.03 9.89
C ALA A 77 18.88 0.62 8.95
N GLU A 78 19.33 1.21 7.84
CA GLU A 78 18.44 1.80 6.83
C GLU A 78 17.64 0.75 6.08
N PHE A 79 18.24 -0.42 5.80
CA PHE A 79 17.53 -1.57 5.26
C PHE A 79 16.45 -2.06 6.22
N MET A 80 16.80 -2.24 7.50
CA MET A 80 15.85 -2.67 8.51
C MET A 80 14.73 -1.66 8.71
N TYR A 81 15.02 -0.35 8.65
CA TYR A 81 13.98 0.67 8.67
C TYR A 81 13.00 0.52 7.50
N ALA A 82 13.49 0.34 6.27
CA ALA A 82 12.64 0.14 5.10
C ALA A 82 11.77 -1.13 5.21
N LEU A 83 12.33 -2.22 5.73
CA LEU A 83 11.60 -3.47 5.96
C LEU A 83 10.55 -3.32 7.07
N SER A 84 10.91 -2.70 8.20
CA SER A 84 9.98 -2.51 9.31
C SER A 84 8.84 -1.55 8.96
N ASP A 85 9.14 -0.44 8.28
CA ASP A 85 8.15 0.58 7.92
C ASP A 85 7.29 0.13 6.73
N LYS A 86 7.89 -0.10 5.56
CA LYS A 86 7.11 -0.39 4.35
C LYS A 86 6.58 -1.81 4.27
N VAL A 87 7.37 -2.82 4.66
CA VAL A 87 6.94 -4.22 4.54
C VAL A 87 6.10 -4.61 5.75
N MET A 88 6.70 -4.60 6.94
CA MET A 88 6.03 -5.06 8.15
C MET A 88 4.89 -4.14 8.55
N GLY A 89 4.98 -2.82 8.33
CA GLY A 89 3.83 -1.93 8.55
C GLY A 89 2.58 -2.36 7.77
N GLN A 90 2.74 -2.75 6.50
CA GLN A 90 1.64 -3.24 5.68
C GLN A 90 1.18 -4.66 6.05
N VAL A 91 2.11 -5.56 6.38
CA VAL A 91 1.78 -6.90 6.88
C VAL A 91 1.00 -6.81 8.20
N ASN A 92 1.43 -5.97 9.13
CA ASN A 92 0.78 -5.73 10.41
C ASN A 92 -0.66 -5.26 10.23
N VAL A 93 -0.93 -4.38 9.25
CA VAL A 93 -2.30 -3.98 8.92
C VAL A 93 -3.16 -5.17 8.50
N VAL A 94 -2.63 -6.08 7.69
CA VAL A 94 -3.36 -7.30 7.31
C VAL A 94 -3.63 -8.17 8.54
N LEU A 95 -2.61 -8.42 9.36
CA LEU A 95 -2.73 -9.27 10.55
C LEU A 95 -3.73 -8.69 11.57
N ALA A 96 -3.64 -7.39 11.87
CA ALA A 96 -4.51 -6.73 12.84
C ALA A 96 -5.93 -6.48 12.30
N GLY A 97 -6.07 -6.23 10.99
CA GLY A 97 -7.34 -5.91 10.35
C GLY A 97 -8.16 -7.14 9.95
N MET A 98 -7.58 -8.34 9.93
CA MET A 98 -8.19 -9.53 9.32
C MET A 98 -9.55 -9.89 9.93
N SER A 99 -9.74 -9.72 11.23
CA SER A 99 -11.01 -9.98 11.92
C SER A 99 -12.08 -8.90 11.67
N TYR A 100 -11.68 -7.71 11.20
CA TYR A 100 -12.58 -6.56 10.98
C TYR A 100 -13.01 -6.42 9.52
N VAL A 101 -12.36 -7.11 8.58
CA VAL A 101 -12.80 -7.16 7.19
C VAL A 101 -13.98 -8.14 7.09
N ARG A 102 -15.09 -7.73 6.48
CA ARG A 102 -16.26 -8.58 6.27
C ARG A 102 -15.96 -9.75 5.32
N ASP A 103 -16.79 -10.78 5.38
CA ASP A 103 -16.73 -11.93 4.48
C ASP A 103 -16.79 -11.46 3.02
N GLY A 104 -15.90 -11.98 2.17
CA GLY A 104 -15.75 -11.53 0.78
C GLY A 104 -15.07 -10.16 0.61
N GLY A 105 -14.64 -9.52 1.69
CA GLY A 105 -13.94 -8.23 1.67
C GLY A 105 -12.53 -8.31 1.10
N SER A 106 -11.78 -7.21 1.17
CA SER A 106 -10.45 -7.16 0.55
C SER A 106 -9.39 -6.32 1.26
N PHE A 107 -8.15 -6.72 1.06
CA PHE A 107 -6.94 -5.95 1.34
C PHE A 107 -6.26 -5.55 0.03
N THR A 108 -5.79 -4.31 -0.02
CA THR A 108 -4.96 -3.81 -1.12
C THR A 108 -3.71 -3.14 -0.57
N LEU A 109 -2.56 -3.75 -0.77
CA LEU A 109 -1.26 -3.23 -0.35
C LEU A 109 -0.59 -2.46 -1.49
N THR A 110 0.41 -1.64 -1.17
CA THR A 110 1.19 -0.89 -2.15
C THR A 110 2.63 -1.37 -2.16
N ASN A 111 3.07 -1.91 -3.30
CA ASN A 111 4.48 -2.18 -3.55
C ASN A 111 5.10 -1.01 -4.37
N GLY A 112 5.24 -1.16 -5.69
CA GLY A 112 5.82 -0.20 -6.62
C GLY A 112 6.70 -0.88 -7.66
N LEU A 113 6.93 -0.21 -8.79
CA LEU A 113 7.58 -0.77 -9.99
C LEU A 113 9.03 -1.26 -9.82
N LEU A 114 9.73 -0.83 -8.76
CA LEU A 114 11.19 -0.97 -8.64
C LEU A 114 11.71 -2.39 -8.45
N ASP A 115 10.87 -3.36 -8.10
CA ASP A 115 11.27 -4.77 -8.08
C ASP A 115 11.31 -5.41 -9.47
N GLN A 116 10.59 -4.84 -10.44
CA GLN A 116 10.63 -5.26 -11.85
C GLN A 116 11.53 -4.36 -12.70
N HIS A 117 11.54 -3.06 -12.40
CA HIS A 117 12.29 -2.05 -13.12
C HIS A 117 13.20 -1.29 -12.14
N PRO A 118 14.30 -1.91 -11.68
CA PRO A 118 15.17 -1.31 -10.68
C PRO A 118 15.93 -0.10 -11.25
N VAL A 119 16.19 0.87 -10.38
CA VAL A 119 16.99 2.08 -10.69
C VAL A 119 18.16 2.20 -9.72
N PRO A 120 19.22 2.95 -10.08
CA PRO A 120 20.28 3.30 -9.14
C PRO A 120 19.71 3.85 -7.83
N ASN A 121 20.31 3.45 -6.71
CA ASN A 121 19.89 3.80 -5.35
C ASN A 121 18.56 3.18 -4.87
N GLY A 122 17.87 2.40 -5.72
CA GLY A 122 16.55 1.85 -5.45
C GLY A 122 16.53 0.49 -4.74
N VAL A 123 17.68 -0.06 -4.33
CA VAL A 123 17.76 -1.46 -3.83
C VAL A 123 16.86 -1.72 -2.63
N GLY A 124 16.82 -0.82 -1.65
CA GLY A 124 15.95 -0.97 -0.48
C GLY A 124 14.46 -0.97 -0.85
N ALA A 125 14.07 -0.15 -1.83
CA ALA A 125 12.70 -0.09 -2.34
C ALA A 125 12.34 -1.37 -3.11
N ALA A 126 13.22 -1.84 -4.00
CA ALA A 126 13.04 -3.07 -4.76
C ALA A 126 12.88 -4.29 -3.84
N THR A 127 13.73 -4.43 -2.82
CA THR A 127 13.63 -5.50 -1.82
C THR A 127 12.30 -5.46 -1.07
N ALA A 128 11.88 -4.29 -0.60
CA ALA A 128 10.60 -4.14 0.10
C ALA A 128 9.40 -4.49 -0.82
N ASN A 129 9.43 -4.07 -2.08
CA ASN A 129 8.37 -4.31 -3.05
C ASN A 129 8.25 -5.81 -3.40
N ALA A 130 9.38 -6.49 -3.57
CA ALA A 130 9.43 -7.93 -3.79
C ALA A 130 8.88 -8.70 -2.58
N ALA A 131 9.27 -8.31 -1.35
CA ALA A 131 8.79 -8.94 -0.11
C ALA A 131 7.27 -8.86 0.03
N LEU A 132 6.68 -7.69 -0.24
CA LEU A 132 5.21 -7.51 -0.21
C LEU A 132 4.49 -8.34 -1.27
N SER A 133 5.10 -8.49 -2.45
CA SER A 133 4.53 -9.31 -3.52
C SER A 133 4.52 -10.80 -3.15
N GLY A 134 5.62 -11.29 -2.57
CA GLY A 134 5.71 -12.65 -2.03
C GLY A 134 4.69 -12.89 -0.92
N PHE A 135 4.59 -11.95 0.03
CA PHE A 135 3.61 -12.00 1.11
C PHE A 135 2.17 -12.07 0.58
N ALA A 136 1.78 -11.17 -0.34
CA ALA A 136 0.42 -11.15 -0.87
C ALA A 136 0.08 -12.41 -1.65
N THR A 137 1.03 -12.96 -2.43
CA THR A 137 0.83 -14.19 -3.19
C THR A 137 0.57 -15.38 -2.26
N ALA A 138 1.38 -15.53 -1.21
CA ALA A 138 1.25 -16.62 -0.25
C ALA A 138 0.02 -16.46 0.65
N ALA A 139 -0.16 -15.28 1.26
CA ALA A 139 -1.26 -15.06 2.19
C ALA A 139 -2.64 -15.15 1.50
N ALA A 140 -2.75 -14.81 0.22
CA ALA A 140 -4.02 -14.88 -0.51
C ALA A 140 -4.62 -16.30 -0.58
N ILE A 141 -3.81 -17.36 -0.56
CA ILE A 141 -4.33 -18.74 -0.56
C ILE A 141 -4.75 -19.23 0.84
N GLU A 142 -4.38 -18.49 1.89
CA GLU A 142 -4.69 -18.79 3.29
C GLU A 142 -5.77 -17.85 3.86
N MET A 143 -6.23 -16.86 3.08
CA MET A 143 -7.22 -15.88 3.55
C MET A 143 -8.55 -16.56 3.95
N PRO A 144 -9.05 -16.31 5.16
CA PRO A 144 -10.32 -16.88 5.60
C PRO A 144 -11.50 -16.13 4.98
N ARG A 145 -12.70 -16.70 5.09
CA ARG A 145 -13.98 -16.02 4.80
C ARG A 145 -14.05 -15.40 3.39
N ASN A 146 -13.34 -16.00 2.44
CA ASN A 146 -13.23 -15.54 1.06
C ASN A 146 -12.68 -14.09 0.94
N ILE A 147 -11.87 -13.65 1.91
CA ILE A 147 -11.19 -12.35 1.86
C ILE A 147 -10.13 -12.40 0.77
N ARG A 148 -10.02 -11.31 0.01
CA ARG A 148 -9.02 -11.17 -1.06
C ARG A 148 -7.86 -10.30 -0.61
N LEU A 149 -6.67 -10.57 -1.12
CA LEU A 149 -5.48 -9.75 -0.87
C LEU A 149 -4.69 -9.58 -2.16
N ASN A 150 -4.43 -8.34 -2.55
CA ASN A 150 -3.58 -8.01 -3.70
C ASN A 150 -2.55 -6.93 -3.34
N VAL A 151 -1.56 -6.76 -4.20
CA VAL A 151 -0.68 -5.58 -4.23
C VAL A 151 -0.96 -4.76 -5.48
N VAL A 152 -0.89 -3.43 -5.36
CA VAL A 152 -0.85 -2.52 -6.50
C VAL A 152 0.58 -2.00 -6.66
N SER A 153 1.09 -2.12 -7.90
CA SER A 153 2.38 -1.58 -8.33
C SER A 153 2.14 -0.30 -9.13
N PRO A 154 2.15 0.88 -8.48
CA PRO A 154 2.04 2.14 -9.19
C PRO A 154 3.32 2.44 -9.97
N GLY A 155 3.15 2.97 -11.18
CA GLY A 155 4.20 3.66 -11.92
C GLY A 155 4.56 5.02 -11.31
N LEU A 156 5.46 5.74 -11.98
CA LEU A 156 5.79 7.12 -11.62
C LEU A 156 4.59 8.03 -11.86
N MET A 157 3.88 8.46 -10.82
CA MET A 157 2.68 9.29 -11.00
C MET A 157 3.03 10.70 -11.49
N ASP A 158 2.21 11.22 -12.41
CA ASP A 158 2.22 12.61 -12.89
C ASP A 158 2.36 13.65 -11.77
N ILE A 159 1.54 13.55 -10.73
CA ILE A 159 1.54 14.45 -9.56
C ILE A 159 2.82 14.40 -8.72
N SER A 160 3.64 13.37 -8.90
CA SER A 160 4.88 13.15 -8.14
C SER A 160 6.14 13.26 -9.01
N TYR A 161 5.97 13.55 -10.31
CA TYR A 161 7.05 13.54 -11.29
C TYR A 161 8.15 14.55 -10.96
N GLU A 162 7.80 15.75 -10.50
CA GLU A 162 8.80 16.76 -10.09
C GLU A 162 9.72 16.25 -8.97
N ARG A 163 9.19 15.41 -8.07
CA ARG A 163 9.93 14.86 -6.92
C ARG A 163 10.78 13.67 -7.31
N TYR A 164 10.28 12.78 -8.16
CA TYR A 164 10.90 11.48 -8.42
C TYR A 164 11.46 11.29 -9.84
N GLY A 165 11.13 12.13 -10.82
CA GLY A 165 11.53 11.96 -12.21
C GLY A 165 13.05 11.98 -12.43
N LYS A 166 13.81 12.71 -11.60
CA LYS A 166 15.28 12.67 -11.62
C LYS A 166 15.86 11.34 -11.16
N THR A 167 15.16 10.65 -10.25
CA THR A 167 15.57 9.35 -9.70
C THR A 167 15.14 8.22 -10.63
N LEU A 168 13.95 8.33 -11.22
CA LEU A 168 13.33 7.35 -12.11
C LEU A 168 13.51 7.73 -13.58
N LYS A 169 14.74 8.02 -13.99
CA LYS A 169 15.04 8.42 -15.37
C LYS A 169 14.61 7.34 -16.37
N GLY A 170 13.94 7.75 -17.44
CA GLY A 170 13.43 6.84 -18.48
C GLY A 170 12.06 6.24 -18.16
N HIS A 171 11.49 6.51 -16.98
CA HIS A 171 10.09 6.20 -16.71
C HIS A 171 9.21 7.39 -17.12
N GLU A 172 8.27 7.12 -18.02
CA GLU A 172 7.24 8.09 -18.37
C GLU A 172 6.24 8.25 -17.20
N PRO A 173 5.78 9.48 -16.92
CA PRO A 173 4.75 9.69 -15.92
C PRO A 173 3.44 9.00 -16.30
N VAL A 174 2.88 8.25 -15.35
CA VAL A 174 1.58 7.59 -15.43
C VAL A 174 0.52 8.50 -14.83
N SER A 175 -0.63 8.58 -15.48
CA SER A 175 -1.74 9.39 -14.96
C SER A 175 -2.21 8.87 -13.60
N SER A 176 -2.45 9.79 -12.65
CA SER A 176 -3.08 9.47 -11.37
C SER A 176 -4.39 8.69 -11.54
N LYS A 177 -5.14 8.89 -12.64
CA LYS A 177 -6.37 8.14 -12.93
C LYS A 177 -6.12 6.65 -13.17
N ILE A 178 -5.03 6.30 -13.86
CA ILE A 178 -4.67 4.89 -14.14
C ILE A 178 -4.31 4.19 -12.82
N VAL A 179 -3.49 4.85 -12.00
CA VAL A 179 -3.14 4.33 -10.67
C VAL A 179 -4.39 4.16 -9.81
N ALA A 180 -5.27 5.16 -9.76
CA ALA A 180 -6.53 5.06 -9.02
C ALA A 180 -7.40 3.87 -9.47
N ALA A 181 -7.50 3.65 -10.78
CA ALA A 181 -8.25 2.53 -11.34
C ALA A 181 -7.66 1.17 -10.96
N ALA A 182 -6.34 1.05 -10.79
CA ALA A 182 -5.69 -0.17 -10.30
C ALA A 182 -6.10 -0.50 -8.85
N TYR A 183 -6.16 0.50 -7.97
CA TYR A 183 -6.67 0.31 -6.60
C TYR A 183 -8.17 -0.02 -6.59
N ALA A 184 -8.99 0.69 -7.39
CA ALA A 184 -10.41 0.38 -7.53
C ALA A 184 -10.62 -1.06 -8.03
N LYS A 185 -9.86 -1.51 -9.02
CA LYS A 185 -9.89 -2.90 -9.52
C LYS A 185 -9.56 -3.92 -8.42
N SER A 186 -8.60 -3.61 -7.54
CA SER A 186 -8.28 -4.48 -6.41
C SER A 186 -9.43 -4.57 -5.41
N VAL A 187 -10.00 -3.43 -5.05
CA VAL A 187 -11.06 -3.33 -4.04
C VAL A 187 -12.37 -3.95 -4.54
N GLU A 188 -12.76 -3.65 -5.78
CA GLU A 188 -14.10 -3.92 -6.30
C GLU A 188 -14.15 -5.14 -7.22
N GLY A 189 -13.01 -5.56 -7.75
CA GLY A 189 -12.89 -6.75 -8.57
C GLY A 189 -12.90 -8.04 -7.75
N SER A 190 -12.61 -9.15 -8.41
CA SER A 190 -12.59 -10.49 -7.81
C SER A 190 -11.19 -11.09 -7.68
N ALA A 191 -10.15 -10.38 -8.11
CA ALA A 191 -8.77 -10.87 -8.06
C ALA A 191 -8.28 -11.06 -6.61
N SER A 192 -7.46 -12.09 -6.38
CA SER A 192 -6.72 -12.34 -5.15
C SER A 192 -5.33 -12.90 -5.48
N GLY A 193 -4.34 -12.58 -4.65
CA GLY A 193 -2.93 -12.98 -4.82
C GLY A 193 -2.24 -12.31 -6.01
N GLN A 194 -2.83 -11.25 -6.57
CA GLN A 194 -2.32 -10.62 -7.79
C GLN A 194 -1.46 -9.39 -7.49
N ARG A 195 -0.51 -9.17 -8.39
CA ARG A 195 0.09 -7.85 -8.61
C ARG A 195 -0.70 -7.12 -9.68
N ILE A 196 -1.37 -6.06 -9.30
CA ILE A 196 -2.13 -5.21 -10.21
C ILE A 196 -1.25 -4.03 -10.62
N ILE A 197 -0.98 -3.92 -11.91
CA ILE A 197 -0.12 -2.88 -12.48
C ILE A 197 -0.93 -1.59 -12.67
N GLY A 198 -0.40 -0.47 -12.18
CA GLY A 198 -0.90 0.88 -12.41
C GLY A 198 0.10 1.69 -13.22
N GLU A 199 0.37 1.25 -14.44
CA GLU A 199 1.32 1.81 -15.42
C GLU A 199 0.64 2.06 -16.76
#